data_AF-A0A9W5JBV6-F1
#
_entry.id   AF-A0A9W5JBV6-F1
#
_cell.length_a   1.000
_cell.length_b   1.000
_cell.length_c   1.000
_cell.angle_alpha   90.00
_cell.angle_beta   90.00
_cell.angle_gamma   90.00
#
_symmetry.space_group_name_H-M   'P 1'
#
loop_
_entity.id
_entity.type
_entity.pdbx_description
1 polymer ?
#
loop_
_entity_poly.entity_id
_entity_poly.type
_entity_poly.pdbx_seq_one_letter_code
_entity_poly.pdbx_strand_id
1 'polypeptide(L)'
;MVSALYAVLAALLLIKFSFDVVRLRMQYRVSYGDGGFSELQSAIRIHGNAVEYIPISLLLLLLMEMDGAETWMVHICGIMLLAGRLLHYYGYHHRLIRWRRSGMSATWCALMLMVLANLWYMPWELVFSLH
;
A
#
# COMPACT_ATOMS: atom_id res chain seq x y z
N MET A 1 18.69 -4.42 -4.86
CA MET A 1 17.57 -4.18 -3.93
C MET A 1 16.27 -4.24 -4.70
N VAL A 2 15.53 -5.34 -4.55
CA VAL A 2 14.24 -5.57 -5.19
C VAL A 2 13.14 -4.71 -4.57
N SER A 3 13.20 -4.43 -3.27
CA SER A 3 12.28 -3.52 -2.57
C SER A 3 12.23 -2.12 -3.21
N ALA A 4 13.35 -1.63 -3.76
CA ALA A 4 13.43 -0.33 -4.44
C ALA A 4 12.50 -0.26 -5.68
N LEU A 5 12.38 -1.36 -6.44
CA LEU A 5 11.45 -1.43 -7.58
C LEU A 5 10.01 -1.20 -7.10
N TYR A 6 9.60 -1.91 -6.05
CA TYR A 6 8.26 -1.79 -5.50
C TYR A 6 8.01 -0.41 -4.88
N ALA A 7 9.02 0.20 -4.26
CA ALA A 7 8.94 1.55 -3.73
C ALA A 7 8.68 2.58 -4.84
N VAL A 8 9.40 2.51 -5.96
CA VAL A 8 9.19 3.41 -7.11
C VAL A 8 7.80 3.21 -7.71
N LEU A 9 7.37 1.97 -7.92
CA LEU A 9 6.03 1.67 -8.46
C LEU A 9 4.91 2.14 -7.53
N ALA A 10 5.08 1.95 -6.22
CA ALA A 10 4.12 2.38 -5.23
C ALA A 10 4.05 3.91 -5.10
N ALA A 11 5.19 4.60 -5.24
CA ALA A 11 5.25 6.06 -5.31
C ALA A 11 4.49 6.59 -6.53
N LEU A 12 4.68 5.99 -7.71
CA LEU A 12 3.90 6.34 -8.91
C LEU A 12 2.40 6.15 -8.69
N LEU A 13 2.01 5.07 -8.00
CA LEU A 13 0.60 4.82 -7.67
C LEU A 13 0.02 5.86 -6.71
N LEU A 14 0.79 6.27 -5.69
CA LEU A 14 0.39 7.34 -4.76
C LEU A 14 0.23 8.68 -5.48
N ILE A 15 1.16 9.03 -6.37
CA ILE A 15 1.08 10.24 -7.20
C ILE A 15 -0.19 10.21 -8.06
N LYS A 16 -0.47 9.08 -8.71
CA LYS A 16 -1.68 8.89 -9.51
C LYS A 16 -2.95 9.11 -8.69
N PHE A 17 -3.05 8.50 -7.50
CA PHE A 17 -4.23 8.68 -6.64
C PHE A 17 -4.36 10.12 -6.10
N SER A 18 -3.23 10.79 -5.82
CA SER A 18 -3.23 12.20 -5.44
C SER A 18 -3.76 13.08 -6.57
N PHE A 19 -3.32 12.82 -7.80
CA PHE A 19 -3.78 13.54 -8.99
C PHE A 19 -5.29 13.38 -9.21
N ASP A 20 -5.85 12.18 -9.01
CA ASP A 20 -7.30 11.96 -9.11
C ASP A 20 -8.08 12.84 -8.12
N VAL A 21 -7.60 12.97 -6.87
CA VAL A 21 -8.21 13.84 -5.85
C VAL A 21 -8.13 15.30 -6.27
N VAL A 22 -6.94 15.77 -6.67
CA VAL A 22 -6.74 17.18 -7.08
C VAL A 22 -7.61 17.51 -8.29
N ARG A 23 -7.67 16.62 -9.29
CA ARG A 23 -8.51 16.80 -10.48
C ARG A 23 -9.98 16.97 -10.12
N LEU A 24 -10.52 16.11 -9.25
CA LEU A 24 -11.92 16.18 -8.83
C LEU A 24 -12.20 17.40 -7.95
N ARG A 25 -11.27 17.84 -7.10
CA ARG A 25 -11.40 19.10 -6.34
C ARG A 25 -11.49 20.31 -7.25
N MET A 26 -10.66 20.37 -8.28
CA MET A 26 -10.69 21.44 -9.28
C MET A 26 -11.99 21.41 -10.10
N GLN A 27 -12.44 20.22 -10.50
CA GLN A 27 -13.68 20.04 -11.25
C GLN A 27 -14.92 20.48 -10.46
N TYR A 28 -15.02 20.07 -9.19
CA TYR A 28 -16.17 20.38 -8.35
C TYR A 28 -16.04 21.70 -7.57
N ARG A 29 -14.90 22.39 -7.68
CA ARG A 29 -14.58 23.63 -6.94
C ARG A 29 -14.73 23.46 -5.41
N VAL A 30 -14.25 22.35 -4.87
CA VAL A 30 -14.33 22.02 -3.45
C VAL A 30 -12.96 22.18 -2.76
N SER A 31 -12.84 23.18 -1.90
CA SER A 31 -11.60 23.46 -1.16
C SER A 31 -11.36 22.47 0.00
N TYR A 32 -12.39 22.14 0.77
CA TYR A 32 -12.29 21.29 1.96
C TYR A 32 -13.34 20.17 1.95
N GLY A 33 -12.99 19.03 2.57
CA GLY A 33 -13.86 17.86 2.60
C GLY A 33 -14.10 17.27 1.21
N ASP A 34 -15.27 16.66 1.02
CA ASP A 34 -15.73 16.08 -0.26
C ASP A 34 -16.83 16.89 -0.95
N GLY A 35 -17.34 17.96 -0.32
CA GLY A 35 -18.38 18.84 -0.87
C GLY A 35 -19.70 18.14 -1.19
N GLY A 36 -19.95 16.95 -0.63
CA GLY A 36 -21.13 16.13 -0.94
C GLY A 36 -21.02 15.32 -2.24
N PHE A 37 -19.87 15.37 -2.94
CA PHE A 37 -19.66 14.62 -4.17
C PHE A 37 -19.11 13.21 -3.88
N SER A 38 -19.94 12.20 -4.12
CA SER A 38 -19.57 10.78 -3.89
C SER A 38 -18.30 10.32 -4.63
N GLU A 39 -18.02 10.89 -5.80
CA GLU A 39 -16.80 10.61 -6.57
C GLU A 39 -15.55 11.16 -5.87
N LEU A 40 -15.61 12.41 -5.38
CA LEU A 40 -14.53 13.02 -4.63
C LEU A 40 -14.31 12.30 -3.29
N GLN A 41 -15.39 11.94 -2.59
CA GLN A 41 -15.32 11.12 -1.37
C GLN A 41 -14.60 9.79 -1.63
N SER A 42 -14.94 9.12 -2.73
CA SER A 42 -14.30 7.86 -3.13
C SER A 42 -12.82 8.05 -3.43
N ALA A 43 -12.45 9.05 -4.23
CA ALA A 43 -11.05 9.34 -4.55
C ALA A 43 -10.23 9.66 -3.29
N ILE A 44 -10.77 10.46 -2.37
CA ILE A 44 -10.14 10.77 -1.08
C ILE A 44 -9.90 9.47 -0.28
N ARG A 45 -10.88 8.56 -0.22
CA ARG A 45 -10.72 7.29 0.52
C ARG A 45 -9.74 6.33 -0.14
N ILE A 46 -9.68 6.26 -1.47
CA ILE A 46 -8.66 5.47 -2.18
C ILE A 46 -7.26 6.02 -1.85
N HIS A 47 -7.06 7.34 -2.01
CA HIS A 47 -5.77 7.96 -1.75
C HIS A 47 -5.35 7.86 -0.28
N GLY A 48 -6.26 8.21 0.65
CA GLY A 48 -6.00 8.11 2.08
C GLY A 48 -5.64 6.70 2.52
N ASN A 49 -6.40 5.69 2.07
CA ASN A 49 -6.08 4.30 2.37
C ASN A 49 -4.74 3.86 1.76
N ALA A 50 -4.39 4.34 0.57
CA ALA A 50 -3.07 4.06 -0.01
C ALA A 50 -1.95 4.67 0.84
N VAL A 51 -2.10 5.91 1.32
CA VAL A 51 -1.12 6.59 2.18
C VAL A 51 -1.02 5.93 3.57
N GLU A 52 -2.10 5.35 4.09
CA GLU A 52 -2.08 4.61 5.35
C GLU A 52 -1.28 3.30 5.25
N TYR A 53 -1.40 2.57 4.14
CA TYR A 53 -0.85 1.21 4.02
C TYR A 53 0.47 1.13 3.24
N ILE A 54 0.64 1.90 2.16
CA ILE A 54 1.82 1.77 1.29
C ILE A 54 3.13 2.09 2.04
N PRO A 55 3.26 3.22 2.78
CA PRO A 55 4.54 3.58 3.41
C PRO A 55 5.02 2.52 4.41
N ILE A 56 4.13 2.04 5.27
CA ILE A 56 4.48 1.01 6.26
C ILE A 56 4.78 -0.33 5.58
N SER A 57 4.05 -0.71 4.52
CA SER A 57 4.36 -1.91 3.75
C SER A 57 5.72 -1.83 3.06
N LEU A 58 6.07 -0.69 2.46
CA LEU A 58 7.38 -0.51 1.83
C LEU A 58 8.52 -0.54 2.85
N LEU A 59 8.30 0.02 4.04
CA LEU A 59 9.27 -0.05 5.14
C LEU A 59 9.51 -1.51 5.55
N LEU A 60 8.44 -2.29 5.78
CA LEU A 60 8.56 -3.70 6.12
C LEU A 60 9.20 -4.54 5.00
N LEU A 61 8.91 -4.21 3.74
CA LEU A 61 9.49 -4.87 2.57
C LEU A 61 11.00 -4.58 2.44
N LEU A 62 11.42 -3.36 2.75
CA LEU A 62 12.82 -2.96 2.78
C LEU A 62 13.55 -3.67 3.93
N LEU A 63 12.99 -3.64 5.14
CA LEU A 63 13.59 -4.26 6.32
C LEU A 63 13.79 -5.76 6.12
N MET A 64 12.77 -6.49 5.63
CA MET A 64 12.95 -7.93 5.39
C MET A 64 14.04 -8.23 4.35
N GLU A 65 14.21 -7.39 3.31
CA GLU A 65 15.29 -7.57 2.34
C GLU A 65 16.67 -7.29 2.96
N MET A 66 16.76 -6.28 3.83
CA MET A 66 17.99 -5.95 4.57
C MET A 66 18.37 -7.02 5.57
N ASP A 67 17.39 -7.67 6.20
CA ASP A 67 17.57 -8.79 7.14
C ASP A 67 17.88 -10.12 6.41
N GLY A 68 18.04 -10.09 5.08
CA GLY A 68 18.48 -11.24 4.30
C GLY A 68 17.36 -12.19 3.87
N ALA A 69 16.10 -11.74 3.85
CA ALA A 69 15.00 -12.54 3.34
C ALA A 69 15.21 -12.91 1.87
N GLU A 70 14.78 -14.12 1.51
CA GLU A 70 14.87 -14.64 0.16
C GLU A 70 14.20 -13.72 -0.87
N THR A 71 14.85 -13.53 -2.02
CA THR A 71 14.40 -12.58 -3.06
C THR A 71 12.98 -12.86 -3.56
N TRP A 72 12.59 -14.13 -3.63
CA TRP A 72 11.24 -14.51 -4.05
C TRP A 72 10.15 -14.07 -3.05
N MET A 73 10.46 -14.05 -1.74
CA MET A 73 9.51 -13.61 -0.70
C MET A 73 9.22 -12.11 -0.84
N VAL A 74 10.26 -11.32 -1.14
CA VAL A 74 10.15 -9.89 -1.41
C VAL A 74 9.26 -9.65 -2.65
N HIS A 75 9.46 -10.42 -3.72
CA HIS A 75 8.62 -10.31 -4.92
C HIS A 75 7.14 -10.65 -4.66
N ILE A 76 6.86 -11.74 -3.95
CA ILE A 76 5.48 -12.13 -3.61
C ILE A 76 4.79 -11.04 -2.79
N CYS A 77 5.45 -10.54 -1.74
CA CYS A 77 4.90 -9.49 -0.89
C CYS A 77 4.68 -8.18 -1.66
N GLY A 78 5.67 -7.76 -2.46
CA GLY A 78 5.59 -6.56 -3.27
C GLY A 78 4.50 -6.61 -4.36
N ILE A 79 4.39 -7.74 -5.08
CA ILE A 79 3.34 -7.94 -6.09
C ILE A 79 1.97 -7.95 -5.43
N MET A 80 1.81 -8.68 -4.32
CA MET A 80 0.53 -8.80 -3.64
C MET A 80 0.06 -7.45 -3.07
N LEU A 81 1.00 -6.64 -2.56
CA LEU A 81 0.72 -5.26 -2.15
C LEU A 81 0.19 -4.43 -3.33
N LEU A 82 0.96 -4.32 -4.43
CA LEU A 82 0.59 -3.50 -5.58
C LEU A 82 -0.71 -3.97 -6.23
N ALA A 83 -0.86 -5.28 -6.44
CA ALA A 83 -2.08 -5.87 -6.98
C ALA A 83 -3.28 -5.58 -6.07
N GLY A 84 -3.13 -5.73 -4.75
CA GLY A 84 -4.17 -5.38 -3.78
C GLY A 84 -4.62 -3.92 -3.88
N ARG A 85 -3.67 -2.99 -4.04
CA ARG A 85 -3.98 -1.55 -4.21
C ARG A 85 -4.71 -1.28 -5.54
N LEU A 86 -4.30 -1.91 -6.63
CA LEU A 86 -4.96 -1.79 -7.93
C LEU A 86 -6.38 -2.36 -7.92
N LEU A 87 -6.59 -3.53 -7.31
CA LEU A 87 -7.92 -4.15 -7.15
C LEU A 87 -8.83 -3.29 -6.28
N HIS A 88 -8.30 -2.72 -5.20
CA HIS A 88 -9.04 -1.81 -4.33
C HIS A 88 -9.47 -0.54 -5.08
N TYR A 89 -8.55 0.07 -5.83
CA TYR A 89 -8.85 1.21 -6.71
C TYR A 89 -9.94 0.86 -7.74
N TYR A 90 -9.79 -0.28 -8.43
CA TYR A 90 -10.76 -0.75 -9.44
C TYR A 90 -12.15 -0.97 -8.83
N GLY A 91 -12.23 -1.55 -7.64
CA GLY A 91 -13.48 -1.80 -6.93
C GLY A 91 -14.21 -0.52 -6.54
N TYR A 92 -13.50 0.56 -6.21
CA TYR A 92 -14.13 1.86 -6.00
C TYR A 92 -14.69 2.44 -7.30
N HIS A 93 -13.91 2.40 -8.38
CA HIS A 93 -14.32 2.99 -9.66
C HIS A 93 -15.59 2.35 -10.23
N HIS A 94 -15.72 1.02 -10.10
CA HIS A 94 -16.89 0.28 -10.58
C HIS A 94 -17.99 0.10 -9.52
N ARG A 95 -17.83 0.70 -8.33
CA ARG A 95 -18.74 0.51 -7.17
C ARG A 95 -18.95 -0.96 -6.79
N LEU A 96 -17.97 -1.81 -7.06
CA LEU A 96 -18.02 -3.25 -6.81
C LEU A 96 -17.43 -3.57 -5.43
N ILE A 97 -18.31 -3.83 -4.46
CA ILE A 97 -17.90 -4.12 -3.08
C ILE A 97 -16.98 -5.36 -2.96
N ARG A 98 -17.15 -6.35 -3.84
CA ARG A 98 -16.34 -7.56 -3.88
C ARG A 98 -14.86 -7.24 -4.11
N TRP A 99 -14.55 -6.45 -5.15
CA TRP A 99 -13.17 -6.07 -5.49
C TRP A 99 -12.54 -5.15 -4.45
N ARG A 100 -13.34 -4.26 -3.82
CA ARG A 100 -12.88 -3.45 -2.68
C ARG A 100 -12.42 -4.33 -1.51
N ARG A 101 -13.23 -5.33 -1.14
CA ARG A 101 -12.90 -6.28 -0.07
C ARG A 101 -11.68 -7.10 -0.41
N SER A 102 -11.66 -7.73 -1.60
CA SER A 102 -10.52 -8.56 -2.02
C SER A 102 -9.21 -7.78 -2.09
N GLY A 103 -9.22 -6.54 -2.59
CA GLY A 103 -8.02 -5.70 -2.64
C GLY A 103 -7.50 -5.31 -1.25
N MET A 104 -8.41 -5.02 -0.31
CA MET A 104 -8.05 -4.74 1.08
C MET A 104 -7.50 -5.99 1.77
N SER A 105 -8.16 -7.14 1.62
CA SER A 105 -7.71 -8.42 2.16
C SER A 105 -6.32 -8.79 1.64
N ALA A 106 -6.05 -8.64 0.35
CA ALA A 106 -4.73 -8.91 -0.23
C ALA A 106 -3.63 -8.05 0.40
N THR A 107 -3.92 -6.78 0.71
CA THR A 107 -2.94 -5.90 1.36
C THR A 107 -2.70 -6.26 2.82
N TRP A 108 -3.75 -6.63 3.56
CA TRP A 108 -3.58 -7.13 4.92
C TRP A 108 -2.82 -8.45 4.96
N CYS A 109 -3.09 -9.37 4.03
CA CYS A 109 -2.30 -10.57 3.86
C CYS A 109 -0.83 -10.23 3.59
N ALA A 110 -0.55 -9.26 2.71
CA ALA A 110 0.82 -8.85 2.41
C ALA A 110 1.53 -8.30 3.65
N LEU A 111 0.85 -7.45 4.41
CA LEU A 111 1.38 -6.92 5.66
C LEU A 111 1.65 -8.01 6.69
N MET A 112 0.72 -8.95 6.88
CA MET A 112 0.92 -10.05 7.81
C MET A 112 2.09 -10.94 7.39
N LEU A 113 2.21 -11.28 6.10
CA LEU A 113 3.37 -12.03 5.61
C LEU A 113 4.67 -11.28 5.83
N MET A 114 4.71 -9.98 5.55
CA MET A 114 5.90 -9.16 5.79
C MET A 114 6.24 -9.08 7.28
N VAL A 115 5.26 -8.92 8.17
CA VAL A 115 5.48 -8.94 9.62
C VAL A 115 6.08 -10.26 10.08
N LEU A 116 5.49 -11.39 9.65
CA LEU A 116 5.98 -12.72 10.00
C LEU A 116 7.39 -12.96 9.44
N ALA A 117 7.66 -12.53 8.19
CA ALA A 117 8.98 -12.63 7.60
C ALA A 117 10.01 -11.78 8.36
N ASN A 118 9.70 -10.52 8.69
CA ASN A 118 10.60 -9.67 9.48
C ASN A 118 10.90 -10.32 10.84
N LEU A 119 9.89 -10.84 11.55
CA LEU A 119 10.12 -11.54 12.83
C LEU A 119 10.97 -12.81 12.67
N TRP A 120 10.85 -13.52 11.56
CA TRP A 120 11.63 -14.72 11.28
C TRP A 120 13.09 -14.42 10.97
N TYR A 121 13.35 -13.43 10.11
CA TYR A 121 14.70 -13.07 9.66
C TYR A 121 15.40 -12.09 10.61
N MET A 122 14.69 -11.53 11.58
CA MET A 122 15.26 -10.59 12.56
C MET A 122 16.48 -11.19 13.25
N PRO A 123 17.61 -10.46 13.33
CA PRO A 123 18.80 -10.93 14.01
C PRO A 123 18.61 -10.82 15.53
N TRP A 124 17.87 -11.76 16.11
CA TRP A 124 17.50 -11.77 17.53
C TRP A 124 18.70 -11.68 18.50
N GLU A 125 19.85 -12.20 18.09
CA GLU A 125 21.10 -12.08 18.85
C GLU A 125 21.55 -10.62 19.02
N LEU A 126 21.36 -9.77 18.01
CA LEU A 126 21.64 -8.33 18.10
C LEU A 126 20.59 -7.59 18.94
N VAL A 127 19.37 -8.12 19.02
CA VAL A 127 18.26 -7.51 19.78
C VAL A 127 18.40 -7.81 21.27
N PHE A 128 18.82 -9.02 21.64
CA PHE A 128 18.92 -9.46 23.02
C PHE A 128 20.33 -9.48 23.59
N SER A 129 21.35 -9.11 22.80
CA SER A 129 22.69 -8.88 23.34
C SER A 129 22.67 -7.62 24.21
N LEU A 130 22.50 -7.84 25.52
CA LEU A 130 22.86 -6.88 26.54
C LEU A 130 24.39 -6.83 26.56
N HIS A 131 24.97 -5.84 25.88
CA HIS A 131 26.34 -5.42 26.17
C HIS A 131 26.45 -4.90 27.61
#